data_AF-A0A8D8FVV1-F1
#
_entry.id   AF-A0A8D8FVV1-F1
#
_cell.length_a   1.000
_cell.length_b   1.000
_cell.length_c   1.000
_cell.angle_alpha   90.00
_cell.angle_beta   90.00
_cell.angle_gamma   90.00
#
_symmetry.space_group_name_H-M   'P 1'
#
loop_
_entity.id
_entity.type
_entity.pdbx_description
1 polymer ?
#
loop_
_entity_poly.entity_id
_entity_poly.type
_entity_poly.pdbx_seq_one_letter_code
_entity_poly.pdbx_strand_id
1 'polypeptide(L)'
;LRNRYDIRLEYFTLPISTKRYTKVHKTFHYQPTVRDIIRRLTSIVTNCPVQQHSSISFAPTSGAITVFRTMMIGSSSTVTAAAVAVVICTFLTLPAQSARILCVFPSPSRSHVLVGQALLKGLAERGHEVTMVSPFKLAKPVANYREVIIPVDDYTSKMTKEFLEKPPNILKTLPVMMIKMMETAKQMVNDPKFVALKSEQFDVVINGVFVADFILGYGAHFQAPTVVLWTAGLTKITADLVGNPRAVSAVPHIMLGPQDSMVPVVARLKNFMVSCIENLVGLYSWYHQKAFYEEAFPQDRYPSYDAVRKNVSLVLLNTHFSHAGPRPYLQNVVEVGGLQIKTKPDPLPQDIQEWLDGAEHGAIYFCLGSNLKSKDLPAAKLQEFVKSLGKLKQRVLMKWEADTIPNQPANVMTKKWLPQDDILA
;
A
#
# COMPACT_ATOMS: atom_id res chain seq x y z
N LEU A 1 24.69 10.09 41.42
CA LEU A 1 23.82 11.28 41.28
C LEU A 1 23.60 11.55 39.80
N ARG A 2 22.34 11.35 39.33
CA ARG A 2 21.72 11.76 38.06
C ARG A 2 22.41 11.40 36.73
N ASN A 3 22.10 10.19 36.22
CA ASN A 3 22.03 9.95 34.77
C ASN A 3 20.67 10.47 34.27
N ARG A 4 20.67 11.55 33.48
CA ARG A 4 19.49 12.03 32.76
C ARG A 4 19.34 11.21 31.47
N TYR A 5 18.27 10.45 31.37
CA TYR A 5 17.79 9.94 30.09
C TYR A 5 17.03 11.08 29.40
N ASP A 6 17.63 11.65 28.36
CA ASP A 6 16.99 12.65 27.51
C ASP A 6 16.00 11.92 26.60
N ILE A 7 14.74 11.86 27.03
CA ILE A 7 13.63 11.42 26.18
C ILE A 7 13.28 12.62 25.30
N ARG A 8 13.77 12.64 24.06
CA ARG A 8 13.24 13.52 23.01
C ARG A 8 11.84 13.04 22.66
N LEU A 9 10.84 13.65 23.27
CA LEU A 9 9.50 13.73 22.70
C LEU A 9 9.60 14.66 21.48
N GLU A 10 9.53 14.10 20.28
CA GLU A 10 9.36 14.88 19.06
C GLU A 10 7.95 15.48 19.08
N TYR A 11 7.85 16.70 19.62
CA TYR A 11 6.75 17.58 19.34
C TYR A 11 6.84 17.95 17.86
N PHE A 12 5.81 17.61 17.07
CA PHE A 12 5.55 18.33 15.83
C PHE A 12 5.10 19.75 16.21
N THR A 13 6.02 20.59 16.64
CA THR A 13 5.87 22.03 16.48
C THR A 13 6.14 22.31 15.01
N LEU A 14 5.08 22.55 14.24
CA LEU A 14 5.21 23.25 12.96
C LEU A 14 6.09 24.49 13.23
N PRO A 15 7.26 24.63 12.58
CA PRO A 15 8.05 25.83 12.77
C PRO A 15 7.25 26.99 12.18
N ILE A 16 6.73 27.86 13.04
CA ILE A 16 6.31 29.21 12.66
C ILE A 16 7.59 29.97 12.30
N SER A 17 8.11 29.67 11.11
CA SER A 17 9.12 30.49 10.44
C SER A 17 8.37 31.65 9.82
N THR A 18 8.51 32.82 10.43
CA THR A 18 8.17 34.11 9.85
C THR A 18 9.06 34.36 8.63
N LYS A 19 8.76 33.71 7.51
CA LYS A 19 9.17 34.14 6.17
C LYS A 19 7.90 34.27 5.36
N ARG A 20 7.68 35.48 4.83
CA ARG A 20 6.54 35.83 3.96
C ARG A 20 6.40 34.76 2.87
N TYR A 21 5.45 33.86 3.04
CA TYR A 21 4.97 33.02 1.95
C TYR A 21 4.03 33.89 1.12
N THR A 22 4.53 34.36 -0.03
CA THR A 22 3.67 34.81 -1.11
C THR A 22 2.71 33.67 -1.41
N LYS A 23 1.40 33.94 -1.26
CA LYS A 23 0.31 33.00 -1.49
C LYS A 23 0.27 32.65 -2.98
N VAL A 24 1.12 31.74 -3.42
CA VAL A 24 1.03 31.15 -4.75
C VAL A 24 -0.05 30.08 -4.66
N HIS A 25 -1.28 30.44 -5.02
CA HIS A 25 -2.30 29.46 -5.40
C HIS A 25 -1.84 28.75 -6.68
N LYS A 26 -0.98 27.74 -6.51
CA LYS A 26 -0.80 26.69 -7.51
C LYS A 26 -1.54 25.47 -7.00
N THR A 27 -2.76 25.30 -7.49
CA THR A 27 -3.48 24.04 -7.44
C THR A 27 -2.69 23.04 -8.27
N PHE A 28 -1.81 22.25 -7.63
CA PHE A 28 -1.12 21.16 -8.30
C PHE A 28 -2.09 19.99 -8.47
N HIS A 29 -2.79 19.95 -9.60
CA HIS A 29 -3.60 18.81 -10.05
C HIS A 29 -2.71 17.66 -10.55
N TYR A 30 -1.82 17.15 -9.71
CA TYR A 30 -1.09 15.92 -10.01
C TYR A 30 -1.10 15.00 -8.80
N GLN A 31 -2.27 14.42 -8.54
CA GLN A 31 -2.29 13.07 -8.00
C GLN A 31 -2.31 12.13 -9.23
N PRO A 32 -1.42 11.14 -9.35
CA PRO A 32 -1.70 9.99 -10.18
C PRO A 32 -3.00 9.39 -9.63
N THR A 33 -4.11 9.75 -10.26
CA THR A 33 -5.41 9.33 -9.77
C THR A 33 -5.49 7.82 -9.92
N VAL A 34 -6.39 7.14 -9.19
CA VAL A 34 -6.73 5.74 -9.47
C VAL A 34 -6.97 5.51 -10.98
N ARG A 35 -7.42 6.55 -11.71
CA ARG A 35 -7.50 6.58 -13.18
C ARG A 35 -6.17 6.35 -13.92
N ASP A 36 -5.03 6.89 -13.45
CA ASP A 36 -3.72 6.70 -14.09
C ASP A 36 -3.13 5.32 -13.78
N ILE A 37 -3.34 4.82 -12.56
CA ILE A 37 -3.05 3.42 -12.19
C ILE A 37 -3.87 2.50 -13.09
N ILE A 38 -5.15 2.80 -13.28
CA ILE A 38 -6.03 2.04 -14.15
C ILE A 38 -5.63 2.14 -15.60
N ARG A 39 -5.32 3.32 -16.16
CA ARG A 39 -4.81 3.39 -17.54
C ARG A 39 -3.60 2.50 -17.74
N ARG A 40 -2.71 2.41 -16.74
CA ARG A 40 -1.53 1.54 -16.78
C ARG A 40 -1.89 0.07 -16.63
N LEU A 41 -2.78 -0.29 -15.69
CA LEU A 41 -3.29 -1.65 -15.54
C LEU A 41 -4.04 -2.10 -16.80
N THR A 42 -4.94 -1.28 -17.33
CA THR A 42 -5.63 -1.48 -18.60
C THR A 42 -4.62 -1.64 -19.73
N SER A 43 -3.61 -0.77 -19.85
CA SER A 43 -2.56 -0.93 -20.86
C SER A 43 -1.78 -2.23 -20.70
N ILE A 44 -1.52 -2.68 -19.47
CA ILE A 44 -0.84 -3.96 -19.19
C ILE A 44 -1.73 -5.14 -19.61
N VAL A 45 -3.03 -5.08 -19.31
CA VAL A 45 -4.00 -6.11 -19.70
C VAL A 45 -4.17 -6.14 -21.22
N THR A 46 -4.38 -4.98 -21.87
CA THR A 46 -4.64 -4.91 -23.32
C THR A 46 -3.41 -5.23 -24.18
N ASN A 47 -2.20 -5.04 -23.67
CA ASN A 47 -0.95 -5.32 -24.39
C ASN A 47 -0.32 -6.68 -24.02
N CYS A 48 -1.01 -7.52 -23.24
CA CYS A 48 -0.50 -8.84 -22.88
C CYS A 48 -0.60 -9.81 -24.08
N PRO A 49 0.52 -10.41 -24.55
CA PRO A 49 0.51 -11.32 -25.70
C PRO A 49 -0.38 -12.56 -25.50
N VAL A 50 -0.61 -12.96 -24.23
CA VAL A 50 -1.40 -14.15 -23.89
C VAL A 50 -2.89 -13.97 -24.27
N GLN A 51 -3.40 -12.73 -24.28
CA GLN A 51 -4.77 -12.43 -24.75
C GLN A 51 -4.87 -12.21 -26.27
N GLN A 52 -3.75 -12.16 -27.01
CA GLN A 52 -3.78 -11.98 -28.47
C GLN A 52 -4.29 -13.22 -29.22
N HIS A 53 -4.41 -14.37 -28.57
CA HIS A 53 -5.01 -15.56 -29.18
C HIS A 53 -6.54 -15.58 -29.17
N SER A 54 -7.20 -14.63 -28.52
CA SER A 54 -8.67 -14.53 -28.50
C SER A 54 -9.23 -13.12 -28.75
N SER A 55 -8.38 -12.14 -29.09
CA SER A 55 -8.81 -10.78 -29.41
C SER A 55 -8.58 -10.46 -30.89
N ILE A 56 -9.67 -10.29 -31.62
CA ILE A 56 -9.67 -9.68 -32.95
C ILE A 56 -9.10 -8.27 -32.80
N SER A 57 -7.93 -8.03 -33.40
CA SER A 57 -7.33 -6.71 -33.50
C SER A 57 -8.26 -5.80 -34.30
N PHE A 58 -8.88 -4.82 -33.64
CA PHE A 58 -9.50 -3.68 -34.32
C PHE A 58 -8.58 -2.48 -34.19
N ALA A 59 -7.73 -2.27 -35.20
CA ALA A 59 -7.19 -0.96 -35.47
C ALA A 59 -8.37 0.00 -35.74
N PRO A 60 -8.36 1.25 -35.25
CA PRO A 60 -9.33 2.25 -35.69
C PRO A 60 -8.97 2.59 -37.15
N THR A 61 -9.48 1.80 -38.08
CA THR A 61 -9.32 2.10 -39.49
C THR A 61 -10.15 3.34 -39.80
N SER A 62 -9.49 4.34 -40.36
CA SER A 62 -10.04 5.56 -40.98
C SER A 62 -11.18 5.30 -41.98
N GLY A 63 -11.47 4.04 -42.32
CA GLY A 63 -12.61 3.59 -43.10
C GLY A 63 -13.96 3.79 -42.42
N ALA A 64 -14.10 3.59 -41.09
CA ALA A 64 -15.41 3.65 -40.43
C ALA A 64 -16.01 5.07 -40.47
N ILE A 65 -15.19 6.10 -40.28
CA ILE A 65 -15.60 7.52 -40.36
C ILE A 65 -15.95 7.91 -41.82
N THR A 66 -15.25 7.33 -42.79
CA THR A 66 -15.49 7.58 -44.22
C THR A 66 -16.82 6.94 -44.66
N VAL A 67 -17.12 5.72 -44.23
CA VAL A 67 -18.42 5.05 -44.50
C VAL A 67 -19.57 5.81 -43.87
N PHE A 68 -19.39 6.35 -42.65
CA PHE A 68 -20.41 7.15 -41.96
C PHE A 68 -20.70 8.47 -42.68
N ARG A 69 -19.67 9.14 -43.23
CA ARG A 69 -19.84 10.35 -44.04
C ARG A 69 -20.58 10.07 -45.35
N THR A 70 -20.31 8.95 -46.01
CA THR A 70 -20.96 8.60 -47.28
C THR A 70 -22.42 8.17 -47.11
N MET A 71 -22.78 7.51 -46.01
CA MET A 71 -24.17 7.14 -45.70
C MET A 71 -25.07 8.33 -45.34
N MET A 72 -24.50 9.42 -44.82
CA MET A 72 -25.25 10.61 -44.39
C MET A 72 -25.58 11.57 -45.56
N ILE A 73 -24.94 11.40 -46.72
CA ILE A 73 -25.17 12.23 -47.91
C ILE A 73 -26.15 11.46 -48.82
N GLY A 74 -27.46 11.59 -48.55
CA GLY A 74 -28.51 11.15 -49.46
C GLY A 74 -29.46 10.04 -48.99
N SER A 75 -29.48 9.69 -47.69
CA SER A 75 -30.36 8.62 -47.16
C SER A 75 -31.63 9.15 -46.47
N SER A 76 -32.72 8.36 -46.51
CA SER A 76 -34.01 8.69 -45.87
C SER A 76 -33.89 8.74 -44.34
N SER A 77 -34.78 9.50 -43.68
CA SER A 77 -34.79 9.68 -42.20
C SER A 77 -34.75 8.38 -41.39
N THR A 78 -35.30 7.30 -41.94
CA THR A 78 -35.28 5.95 -41.38
C THR A 78 -33.89 5.29 -41.37
N VAL A 79 -33.08 5.51 -42.42
CA VAL A 79 -31.72 4.96 -42.53
C VAL A 79 -30.78 5.70 -41.57
N THR A 80 -30.95 7.01 -41.43
CA THR A 80 -30.20 7.81 -40.44
C THR A 80 -30.51 7.36 -39.01
N ALA A 81 -31.79 7.14 -38.69
CA ALA A 81 -32.19 6.64 -37.36
C ALA A 81 -31.63 5.24 -37.07
N ALA A 82 -31.63 4.34 -38.05
CA ALA A 82 -31.03 3.01 -37.91
C ALA A 82 -29.51 3.07 -37.71
N ALA A 83 -28.79 3.91 -38.46
CA ALA A 83 -27.35 4.08 -38.30
C ALA A 83 -26.99 4.67 -36.92
N VAL A 84 -27.75 5.65 -36.44
CA VAL A 84 -27.59 6.21 -35.09
C VAL A 84 -27.88 5.17 -34.02
N ALA A 85 -28.94 4.36 -34.17
CA ALA A 85 -29.26 3.27 -33.24
C ALA A 85 -28.16 2.20 -33.22
N VAL A 86 -27.60 1.82 -34.37
CA VAL A 86 -26.48 0.86 -34.44
C VAL A 86 -25.24 1.44 -33.77
N VAL A 87 -24.91 2.72 -33.97
CA VAL A 87 -23.79 3.37 -33.29
C VAL A 87 -24.02 3.43 -31.78
N ILE A 88 -25.20 3.83 -31.33
CA ILE A 88 -25.55 3.85 -29.90
C ILE A 88 -25.47 2.44 -29.32
N CYS A 89 -26.04 1.42 -29.97
CA CYS A 89 -25.92 0.03 -29.54
C CYS A 89 -24.46 -0.43 -29.51
N THR A 90 -23.64 -0.06 -30.51
CA THR A 90 -22.21 -0.43 -30.54
C THR A 90 -21.42 0.23 -29.41
N PHE A 91 -21.72 1.49 -29.07
CA PHE A 91 -21.12 2.20 -27.92
C PHE A 91 -21.66 1.68 -26.57
N LEU A 92 -22.91 1.22 -26.51
CA LEU A 92 -23.52 0.58 -25.33
C LEU A 92 -23.07 -0.87 -25.14
N THR A 93 -22.60 -1.53 -26.20
CA THR A 93 -22.01 -2.88 -26.17
C THR A 93 -20.49 -2.89 -26.19
N LEU A 94 -19.83 -1.72 -26.09
CA LEU A 94 -18.41 -1.72 -25.77
C LEU A 94 -18.27 -2.47 -24.44
N PRO A 95 -17.53 -3.59 -24.40
CA PRO A 95 -17.39 -4.33 -23.15
C PRO A 95 -16.85 -3.33 -22.12
N ALA A 96 -17.63 -3.08 -21.07
CA ALA A 96 -17.07 -2.49 -19.88
C ALA A 96 -15.89 -3.40 -19.53
N GLN A 97 -14.66 -2.89 -19.68
CA GLN A 97 -13.44 -3.68 -19.50
C GLN A 97 -13.30 -4.03 -18.00
N SER A 98 -14.09 -4.99 -17.55
CA SER A 98 -14.01 -5.56 -16.21
C SER A 98 -12.94 -6.63 -16.21
N ALA A 99 -11.73 -6.24 -15.83
CA ALA A 99 -10.68 -7.18 -15.46
C ALA A 99 -11.02 -7.90 -14.15
N ARG A 100 -10.72 -9.20 -14.08
CA ARG A 100 -10.69 -10.01 -12.87
C ARG A 100 -9.32 -9.88 -12.20
N ILE A 101 -9.27 -9.22 -11.05
CA ILE A 101 -8.02 -8.85 -10.38
C ILE A 101 -7.90 -9.63 -9.06
N LEU A 102 -6.84 -10.42 -8.94
CA LEU A 102 -6.47 -11.06 -7.67
C LEU A 102 -5.47 -10.19 -6.92
N CYS A 103 -5.69 -9.94 -5.63
CA CYS A 103 -4.71 -9.33 -4.76
C CYS A 103 -4.40 -10.25 -3.58
N VAL A 104 -3.13 -10.64 -3.43
CA VAL A 104 -2.66 -11.51 -2.33
C VAL A 104 -1.82 -10.69 -1.38
N PHE A 105 -2.28 -10.54 -0.14
CA PHE A 105 -1.62 -9.71 0.87
C PHE A 105 -1.36 -10.50 2.17
N PRO A 106 -0.28 -11.30 2.23
CA PRO A 106 0.03 -12.18 3.34
C PRO A 106 0.71 -11.43 4.50
N SER A 107 0.06 -10.39 5.03
CA SER A 107 0.61 -9.61 6.14
C SER A 107 -0.30 -9.64 7.36
N PRO A 108 0.23 -9.92 8.57
CA PRO A 108 -0.51 -9.82 9.82
C PRO A 108 -0.73 -8.37 10.27
N SER A 109 -0.14 -7.37 9.58
CA SER A 109 -0.25 -5.96 9.96
C SER A 109 -1.37 -5.26 9.20
N ARG A 110 -2.35 -4.72 9.93
CA ARG A 110 -3.52 -4.00 9.38
C ARG A 110 -3.12 -2.83 8.48
N SER A 111 -2.07 -2.10 8.85
CA SER A 111 -1.55 -0.96 8.11
C SER A 111 -1.07 -1.32 6.70
N HIS A 112 -0.54 -2.53 6.49
CA HIS A 112 -0.08 -2.97 5.17
C HIS A 112 -1.27 -3.28 4.26
N VAL A 113 -2.23 -4.03 4.79
CA VAL A 113 -3.41 -4.49 4.03
C VAL A 113 -4.34 -3.33 3.66
N LEU A 114 -4.40 -2.28 4.49
CA LEU A 114 -5.27 -1.12 4.29
C LEU A 114 -4.99 -0.37 2.97
N VAL A 115 -3.73 -0.27 2.54
CA VAL A 115 -3.37 0.34 1.25
C VAL A 115 -3.87 -0.50 0.08
N GLY A 116 -3.73 -1.83 0.17
CA GLY A 116 -4.24 -2.76 -0.84
C GLY A 116 -5.76 -2.75 -0.92
N GLN A 117 -6.44 -2.71 0.23
CA GLN A 117 -7.90 -2.57 0.28
C GLN A 117 -8.39 -1.28 -0.37
N ALA A 118 -7.71 -0.16 -0.13
CA ALA A 118 -8.05 1.12 -0.76
C ALA A 118 -7.88 1.07 -2.30
N LEU A 119 -6.78 0.49 -2.78
CA LEU A 119 -6.55 0.28 -4.21
C LEU A 119 -7.66 -0.57 -4.83
N LEU A 120 -7.97 -1.73 -4.23
CA LEU A 120 -8.98 -2.64 -4.77
C LEU A 120 -10.38 -2.06 -4.71
N LYS A 121 -10.70 -1.27 -3.67
CA LYS A 121 -11.98 -0.54 -3.60
C LYS A 121 -12.13 0.42 -4.77
N GLY A 122 -11.09 1.21 -5.07
CA GLY A 122 -11.10 2.14 -6.20
C GLY A 122 -11.19 1.45 -7.58
N LEU A 123 -10.67 0.22 -7.69
CA LEU A 123 -10.80 -0.63 -8.88
C LEU A 123 -12.23 -1.20 -9.01
N ALA A 124 -12.79 -1.71 -7.91
CA ALA A 124 -14.15 -2.26 -7.87
C ALA A 124 -15.21 -1.21 -8.21
N GLU A 125 -15.07 0.01 -7.68
CA GLU A 125 -15.93 1.18 -7.98
C GLU A 125 -15.90 1.59 -9.46
N ARG A 126 -14.89 1.15 -10.22
CA ARG A 126 -14.76 1.39 -11.66
C ARG A 126 -15.19 0.20 -12.51
N GLY A 127 -15.80 -0.80 -11.89
CA GLY A 127 -16.41 -1.93 -12.58
C GLY A 127 -15.53 -3.17 -12.71
N HIS A 128 -14.33 -3.20 -12.12
CA HIS A 128 -13.50 -4.40 -12.08
C HIS A 128 -14.01 -5.41 -11.04
N GLU A 129 -13.88 -6.71 -11.33
CA GLU A 129 -14.08 -7.76 -10.34
C GLU A 129 -12.78 -7.98 -9.56
N VAL A 130 -12.79 -7.66 -8.27
CA VAL A 130 -11.58 -7.78 -7.43
C VAL A 130 -11.74 -8.87 -6.39
N THR A 131 -10.70 -9.68 -6.21
CA THR A 131 -10.60 -10.68 -5.15
C THR A 131 -9.43 -10.35 -4.24
N MET A 132 -9.72 -10.02 -2.97
CA MET A 132 -8.71 -9.72 -1.96
C MET A 132 -8.49 -10.93 -1.05
N VAL A 133 -7.28 -11.44 -1.00
CA VAL A 133 -6.83 -12.46 -0.04
C VAL A 133 -6.03 -11.78 1.06
N SER A 134 -6.57 -11.75 2.28
CA SER A 134 -5.91 -11.13 3.43
C SER A 134 -6.53 -11.60 4.76
N PRO A 135 -5.92 -11.33 5.92
CA PRO A 135 -6.51 -11.67 7.21
C PRO A 135 -7.58 -10.68 7.68
N PHE A 136 -7.84 -9.60 6.95
CA PHE A 136 -8.72 -8.52 7.41
C PHE A 136 -9.90 -8.26 6.49
N LYS A 137 -11.06 -8.05 7.10
CA LYS A 137 -12.29 -7.66 6.41
C LYS A 137 -12.41 -6.14 6.23
N LEU A 138 -13.11 -5.72 5.19
CA LEU A 138 -13.63 -4.36 5.04
C LEU A 138 -14.72 -4.11 6.08
N ALA A 139 -14.83 -2.85 6.52
CA ALA A 139 -15.89 -2.44 7.44
C ALA A 139 -17.27 -2.43 6.77
N LYS A 140 -17.32 -2.11 5.47
CA LYS A 140 -18.54 -2.05 4.67
C LYS A 140 -18.34 -2.87 3.38
N PRO A 141 -19.31 -3.70 2.98
CA PRO A 141 -19.26 -4.40 1.70
C PRO A 141 -19.16 -3.42 0.52
N VAL A 142 -18.49 -3.85 -0.55
CA VAL A 142 -18.35 -3.09 -1.80
C VAL A 142 -18.77 -4.02 -2.94
N ALA A 143 -19.58 -3.52 -3.88
CA ALA A 143 -19.96 -4.28 -5.06
C ALA A 143 -18.71 -4.68 -5.86
N ASN A 144 -18.73 -5.85 -6.50
CA ASN A 144 -17.59 -6.41 -7.25
C ASN A 144 -16.31 -6.65 -6.43
N TYR A 145 -16.41 -6.66 -5.09
CA TYR A 145 -15.29 -6.90 -4.17
C TYR A 145 -15.50 -8.22 -3.41
N ARG A 146 -14.79 -9.27 -3.81
CA ARG A 146 -14.75 -10.56 -3.12
C ARG A 146 -13.65 -10.55 -2.05
N GLU A 147 -14.02 -10.90 -0.82
CA GLU A 147 -13.10 -11.02 0.31
C GLU A 147 -12.82 -12.49 0.63
N VAL A 148 -11.55 -12.91 0.55
CA VAL A 148 -11.08 -14.24 0.97
C VAL A 148 -10.29 -14.07 2.26
N ILE A 149 -10.96 -14.29 3.38
CA ILE A 149 -10.38 -14.06 4.71
C ILE A 149 -9.63 -15.30 5.20
N ILE A 150 -8.31 -15.18 5.31
CA ILE A 150 -7.40 -16.21 5.81
C ILE A 150 -6.63 -15.61 7.00
N PRO A 151 -7.01 -15.97 8.25
CA PRO A 151 -6.30 -15.52 9.45
C PRO A 151 -4.83 -15.95 9.44
N VAL A 152 -3.98 -15.13 10.04
CA VAL A 152 -2.54 -15.40 10.19
C VAL A 152 -2.11 -15.09 11.62
N ASP A 153 -1.00 -15.68 12.07
CA ASP A 153 -0.46 -15.39 13.41
C ASP A 153 0.00 -13.93 13.54
N ASP A 154 -0.44 -13.24 14.60
CA ASP A 154 -0.02 -11.86 14.92
C ASP A 154 1.38 -11.84 15.57
N TYR A 155 2.37 -12.40 14.87
CA TYR A 155 3.75 -12.40 15.35
C TYR A 155 4.33 -10.98 15.42
N THR A 156 3.83 -10.05 14.61
CA THR A 156 4.28 -8.66 14.58
C THR A 156 4.01 -7.94 15.89
N SER A 157 2.81 -8.08 16.46
CA SER A 157 2.51 -7.46 17.76
C SER A 157 3.24 -8.17 18.90
N LYS A 158 3.33 -9.51 18.87
CA LYS A 158 4.07 -10.30 19.88
C LYS A 158 5.54 -9.88 19.95
N MET A 159 6.21 -9.82 18.79
CA MET A 159 7.59 -9.40 18.67
C MET A 159 7.79 -7.93 19.09
N THR A 160 6.87 -7.05 18.72
CA THR A 160 6.93 -5.64 19.14
C THR A 160 6.84 -5.50 20.66
N LYS A 161 5.98 -6.29 21.31
CA LYS A 161 5.88 -6.33 22.77
C LYS A 161 7.19 -6.81 23.41
N GLU A 162 7.78 -7.88 22.90
CA GLU A 162 9.09 -8.38 23.38
C GLU A 162 10.18 -7.29 23.29
N PHE A 163 10.17 -6.47 22.22
CA PHE A 163 11.13 -5.38 22.04
C PHE A 163 10.97 -4.24 23.04
N LEU A 164 9.76 -4.03 23.59
CA LEU A 164 9.54 -3.04 24.64
C LEU A 164 10.19 -3.46 25.96
N GLU A 165 10.21 -4.76 26.22
CA GLU A 165 10.78 -5.37 27.42
C GLU A 165 12.30 -5.49 27.30
N LYS A 166 12.79 -5.88 26.13
CA LYS A 166 14.22 -6.08 25.87
C LYS A 166 14.64 -5.54 24.50
N PRO A 167 15.67 -4.68 24.41
CA PRO A 167 16.18 -4.22 23.12
C PRO A 167 16.57 -5.40 22.23
N PRO A 168 16.09 -5.46 20.97
CA PRO A 168 16.40 -6.58 20.11
C PRO A 168 17.86 -6.58 19.70
N ASN A 169 18.45 -7.77 19.62
CA ASN A 169 19.66 -7.96 18.83
C ASN A 169 19.23 -8.03 17.36
N ILE A 170 19.40 -6.93 16.63
CA ILE A 170 18.91 -6.80 15.26
C ILE A 170 19.47 -7.88 14.32
N LEU A 171 20.73 -8.29 14.51
CA LEU A 171 21.39 -9.30 13.69
C LEU A 171 20.77 -10.69 13.87
N LYS A 172 20.29 -11.02 15.07
CA LYS A 172 19.58 -12.28 15.35
C LYS A 172 18.10 -12.21 14.99
N THR A 173 17.50 -11.04 15.15
CA THR A 173 16.05 -10.89 15.07
C THR A 173 15.55 -10.70 13.65
N LEU A 174 16.31 -9.97 12.82
CA LEU A 174 15.92 -9.70 11.44
C LEU A 174 15.78 -10.99 10.60
N PRO A 175 16.72 -11.97 10.65
CA PRO A 175 16.56 -13.25 9.96
C PRO A 175 15.29 -14.01 10.39
N VAL A 176 15.06 -14.14 11.70
CA VAL A 176 13.88 -14.81 12.25
C VAL A 176 12.60 -14.13 11.79
N MET A 177 12.56 -12.80 11.81
CA MET A 177 11.43 -12.02 11.34
C MET A 177 11.15 -12.29 9.86
N MET A 178 12.18 -12.30 9.01
CA MET A 178 12.06 -12.57 7.57
C MET A 178 11.51 -13.97 7.28
N ILE A 179 12.04 -15.00 7.95
CA ILE A 179 11.55 -16.38 7.79
C ILE A 179 10.08 -16.47 8.20
N LYS A 180 9.69 -15.87 9.34
CA LYS A 180 8.28 -15.84 9.77
C LYS A 180 7.36 -15.16 8.74
N MET A 181 7.83 -14.13 8.02
CA MET A 181 7.03 -13.51 6.95
C MET A 181 6.77 -14.51 5.81
N MET A 182 7.82 -15.24 5.40
CA MET A 182 7.73 -16.25 4.34
C MET A 182 6.84 -17.42 4.75
N GLU A 183 6.97 -17.91 5.98
CA GLU A 183 6.11 -18.95 6.55
C GLU A 183 4.65 -18.52 6.61
N THR A 184 4.38 -17.28 7.02
CA THR A 184 3.03 -16.71 7.04
C THR A 184 2.41 -16.69 5.65
N ALA A 185 3.18 -16.26 4.64
CA ALA A 185 2.73 -16.31 3.26
C ALA A 185 2.52 -17.75 2.77
N LYS A 186 3.40 -18.68 3.13
CA LYS A 186 3.28 -20.11 2.79
C LYS A 186 1.99 -20.71 3.37
N GLN A 187 1.70 -20.41 4.63
CA GLN A 187 0.45 -20.84 5.29
C GLN A 187 -0.77 -20.30 4.54
N MET A 188 -0.77 -19.00 4.20
CA MET A 188 -1.89 -18.39 3.48
C MET A 188 -2.14 -19.03 2.11
N VAL A 189 -1.08 -19.30 1.33
CA VAL A 189 -1.24 -19.83 -0.04
C VAL A 189 -1.50 -21.35 -0.09
N ASN A 190 -1.39 -22.02 1.06
CA ASN A 190 -1.76 -23.42 1.25
C ASN A 190 -3.10 -23.61 1.97
N ASP A 191 -3.72 -22.54 2.46
CA ASP A 191 -5.05 -22.59 3.04
C ASP A 191 -6.07 -23.06 1.97
N PRO A 192 -7.04 -23.93 2.33
CA PRO A 192 -8.04 -24.42 1.39
C PRO A 192 -8.77 -23.33 0.61
N LYS A 193 -9.02 -22.16 1.23
CA LYS A 193 -9.68 -21.03 0.57
C LYS A 193 -8.83 -20.43 -0.54
N PHE A 194 -7.51 -20.37 -0.37
CA PHE A 194 -6.61 -19.92 -1.43
C PHE A 194 -6.41 -21.00 -2.49
N VAL A 195 -6.28 -22.26 -2.07
CA VAL A 195 -6.17 -23.40 -3.00
C VAL A 195 -7.36 -23.46 -3.96
N ALA A 196 -8.57 -23.16 -3.49
CA ALA A 196 -9.76 -23.06 -4.35
C ALA A 196 -9.66 -21.98 -5.44
N LEU A 197 -8.88 -20.91 -5.21
CA LEU A 197 -8.67 -19.85 -6.21
C LEU A 197 -7.72 -20.28 -7.33
N LYS A 198 -6.89 -21.31 -7.12
CA LYS A 198 -5.88 -21.77 -8.08
C LYS A 198 -6.49 -22.32 -9.37
N SER A 199 -7.75 -22.73 -9.36
CA SER A 199 -8.47 -23.15 -10.57
C SER A 199 -9.29 -22.03 -11.22
N GLU A 200 -9.26 -20.82 -10.66
CA GLU A 200 -9.92 -19.64 -11.24
C GLU A 200 -8.98 -18.90 -12.19
N GLN A 201 -9.55 -18.04 -13.05
CA GLN A 201 -8.79 -17.19 -13.97
C GLN A 201 -8.77 -15.74 -13.48
N PHE A 202 -7.63 -15.07 -13.65
CA PHE A 202 -7.45 -13.66 -13.33
C PHE A 202 -6.66 -12.97 -14.45
N ASP A 203 -7.03 -11.74 -14.75
CA ASP A 203 -6.36 -10.90 -15.77
C ASP A 203 -5.15 -10.16 -15.20
N VAL A 204 -5.10 -9.95 -13.88
CA VAL A 204 -3.99 -9.31 -13.17
C VAL A 204 -3.82 -9.93 -11.79
N VAL A 205 -2.56 -10.16 -11.40
CA VAL A 205 -2.19 -10.57 -10.05
C VAL A 205 -1.43 -9.44 -9.36
N ILE A 206 -1.99 -8.92 -8.27
CA ILE A 206 -1.38 -7.92 -7.41
C ILE A 206 -0.81 -8.62 -6.17
N ASN A 207 0.49 -8.55 -5.99
CA ASN A 207 1.15 -9.08 -4.80
C ASN A 207 1.45 -7.92 -3.83
N GLY A 208 0.81 -7.95 -2.67
CA GLY A 208 1.17 -7.12 -1.54
C GLY A 208 2.47 -7.61 -0.93
N VAL A 209 3.59 -7.02 -1.35
CA VAL A 209 4.91 -7.52 -0.97
C VAL A 209 5.21 -7.14 0.47
N PHE A 210 5.57 -8.15 1.27
CA PHE A 210 6.14 -8.00 2.61
C PHE A 210 7.14 -9.12 2.86
N VAL A 211 8.26 -9.10 2.11
CA VAL A 211 9.33 -10.12 2.15
C VAL A 211 8.79 -11.53 1.88
N ALA A 212 7.96 -11.64 0.84
CA ALA A 212 7.29 -12.86 0.41
C ALA A 212 7.19 -12.95 -1.13
N ASP A 213 8.19 -12.42 -1.83
CA ASP A 213 8.39 -12.44 -3.29
C ASP A 213 8.27 -13.85 -3.91
N PHE A 214 8.44 -14.94 -3.15
CA PHE A 214 8.20 -16.28 -3.68
C PHE A 214 6.75 -16.45 -4.21
N ILE A 215 5.78 -15.68 -3.73
CA ILE A 215 4.41 -15.70 -4.23
C ILE A 215 4.27 -15.04 -5.62
N LEU A 216 5.32 -14.43 -6.18
CA LEU A 216 5.34 -13.94 -7.57
C LEU A 216 5.11 -15.06 -8.59
N GLY A 217 5.34 -16.32 -8.21
CA GLY A 217 5.00 -17.48 -9.05
C GLY A 217 3.52 -17.56 -9.43
N TYR A 218 2.62 -16.95 -8.64
CA TYR A 218 1.20 -16.90 -9.00
C TYR A 218 0.91 -16.09 -10.26
N GLY A 219 1.78 -15.15 -10.64
CA GLY A 219 1.70 -14.52 -11.96
C GLY A 219 1.82 -15.52 -13.10
N ALA A 220 2.80 -16.43 -13.00
CA ALA A 220 3.00 -17.49 -13.98
C ALA A 220 1.88 -18.54 -13.92
N HIS A 221 1.40 -18.88 -12.71
CA HIS A 221 0.31 -19.83 -12.52
C HIS A 221 -0.99 -19.38 -13.20
N PHE A 222 -1.39 -18.13 -12.99
CA PHE A 222 -2.59 -17.56 -13.62
C PHE A 222 -2.33 -17.03 -15.03
N GLN A 223 -1.09 -17.11 -15.51
CA GLN A 223 -0.63 -16.56 -16.79
C GLN A 223 -1.00 -15.07 -16.96
N ALA A 224 -0.92 -14.32 -15.85
CA ALA A 224 -1.36 -12.94 -15.77
C ALA A 224 -0.18 -12.01 -15.44
N PRO A 225 -0.18 -10.77 -15.96
CA PRO A 225 0.75 -9.73 -15.53
C PRO A 225 0.78 -9.56 -14.02
N THR A 226 1.99 -9.45 -13.48
CA THR A 226 2.22 -9.33 -12.04
C THR A 226 2.53 -7.89 -11.66
N VAL A 227 1.75 -7.38 -10.72
CA VAL A 227 1.90 -6.05 -10.12
C VAL A 227 2.33 -6.24 -8.67
N VAL A 228 3.30 -5.45 -8.22
CA VAL A 228 3.73 -5.43 -6.83
C VAL A 228 3.19 -4.18 -6.16
N LEU A 229 2.52 -4.33 -5.02
CA LEU A 229 2.16 -3.23 -4.14
C LEU A 229 3.04 -3.26 -2.89
N TRP A 230 3.80 -2.20 -2.69
CA TRP A 230 4.72 -2.04 -1.57
C TRP A 230 4.27 -0.89 -0.67
N THR A 231 4.16 -1.16 0.63
CA THR A 231 3.56 -0.24 1.60
C THR A 231 4.51 0.84 2.12
N ALA A 232 5.69 0.97 1.50
CA ALA A 232 6.67 2.01 1.77
C ALA A 232 7.22 2.62 0.47
N GLY A 233 8.23 3.48 0.58
CA GLY A 233 8.99 3.99 -0.56
C GLY A 233 9.91 2.93 -1.18
N LEU A 234 10.56 3.29 -2.29
CA LEU A 234 11.46 2.40 -3.03
C LEU A 234 12.62 1.87 -2.15
N THR A 235 12.82 0.56 -2.16
CA THR A 235 13.91 -0.17 -1.50
C THR A 235 14.62 -1.07 -2.51
N LYS A 236 15.71 -1.75 -2.12
CA LYS A 236 16.36 -2.76 -2.98
C LYS A 236 15.38 -3.84 -3.45
N ILE A 237 14.52 -4.31 -2.54
CA ILE A 237 13.58 -5.41 -2.82
C ILE A 237 12.72 -5.06 -4.03
N THR A 238 12.12 -3.88 -4.05
CA THR A 238 11.23 -3.46 -5.14
C THR A 238 11.95 -2.89 -6.35
N ALA A 239 13.10 -2.24 -6.15
CA ALA A 239 13.91 -1.71 -7.24
C ALA A 239 14.42 -2.83 -8.16
N ASP A 240 14.88 -3.94 -7.60
CA ASP A 240 15.46 -5.05 -8.37
C ASP A 240 14.44 -5.79 -9.23
N LEU A 241 13.14 -5.77 -8.86
CA LEU A 241 12.08 -6.44 -9.63
C LEU A 241 11.85 -5.79 -11.01
N VAL A 242 12.22 -4.51 -11.13
CA VAL A 242 11.97 -3.71 -12.34
C VAL A 242 13.22 -3.01 -12.86
N GLY A 243 14.39 -3.29 -12.27
CA GLY A 243 15.66 -2.69 -12.66
C GLY A 243 15.80 -1.19 -12.33
N ASN A 244 15.05 -0.68 -11.35
CA ASN A 244 15.07 0.74 -11.02
C ASN A 244 16.40 1.15 -10.33
N PRO A 245 17.08 2.23 -10.76
CA PRO A 245 18.28 2.70 -10.08
C PRO A 245 17.97 3.23 -8.67
N ARG A 246 18.76 2.85 -7.67
CA ARG A 246 18.62 3.36 -6.28
C ARG A 246 19.31 4.70 -6.02
N ALA A 247 20.24 5.10 -6.89
CA ALA A 247 21.02 6.35 -6.77
C ALA A 247 21.64 6.55 -5.36
N VAL A 248 22.38 5.54 -4.87
CA VAL A 248 22.95 5.47 -3.51
C VAL A 248 23.79 6.70 -3.13
N SER A 249 24.39 7.42 -4.07
CA SER A 249 25.17 8.63 -3.79
C SER A 249 24.32 9.90 -3.57
N ALA A 250 23.06 9.90 -4.01
CA ALA A 250 22.22 11.10 -4.07
C ALA A 250 20.91 10.96 -3.27
N VAL A 251 20.42 9.72 -3.07
CA VAL A 251 19.14 9.45 -2.42
C VAL A 251 19.38 8.85 -1.03
N PRO A 252 18.90 9.49 0.06
CA PRO A 252 18.96 8.93 1.40
C PRO A 252 18.24 7.58 1.50
N HIS A 253 18.92 6.60 2.09
CA HIS A 253 18.37 5.31 2.43
C HIS A 253 17.35 5.46 3.57
N ILE A 254 16.22 4.75 3.49
CA ILE A 254 15.11 4.88 4.45
C ILE A 254 15.54 4.66 5.92
N MET A 255 16.49 3.74 6.13
CA MET A 255 17.05 3.43 7.47
C MET A 255 17.90 4.53 8.08
N LEU A 256 18.32 5.56 7.32
CA LEU A 256 19.00 6.73 7.86
C LEU A 256 18.03 7.80 8.39
N GLY A 257 16.72 7.60 8.21
CA GLY A 257 15.71 8.61 8.52
C GLY A 257 15.77 9.84 7.58
N PRO A 258 15.06 10.93 7.94
CA PRO A 258 15.14 12.19 7.20
C PRO A 258 16.58 12.70 7.17
N GLN A 259 17.04 13.09 5.99
CA GLN A 259 18.36 13.67 5.78
C GLN A 259 18.19 14.98 5.01
N ASP A 260 18.75 16.07 5.54
CA ASP A 260 18.63 17.40 4.93
C ASP A 260 19.35 17.47 3.56
N SER A 261 20.43 16.71 3.40
CA SER A 261 21.23 16.70 2.17
C SER A 261 22.16 15.50 2.08
N MET A 262 22.35 14.98 0.86
CA MET A 262 23.41 14.02 0.51
C MET A 262 24.66 14.72 -0.04
N VAL A 263 24.82 16.04 0.15
CA VAL A 263 26.04 16.76 -0.28
C VAL A 263 27.28 16.35 0.52
N PRO A 264 27.25 16.22 1.87
CA PRO A 264 28.44 15.85 2.63
C PRO A 264 28.94 14.44 2.31
N VAL A 265 30.25 14.27 2.13
CA VAL A 265 30.88 12.97 1.86
C VAL A 265 30.58 11.94 2.96
N VAL A 266 30.58 12.37 4.22
CA VAL A 266 30.25 11.50 5.36
C VAL A 266 28.81 11.00 5.29
N ALA A 267 27.86 11.84 4.85
CA ALA A 267 26.47 11.42 4.66
C ALA A 267 26.37 10.36 3.55
N ARG A 268 27.05 10.56 2.43
CA ARG A 268 27.13 9.58 1.33
C ARG A 268 27.79 8.27 1.77
N LEU A 269 28.85 8.34 2.56
CA LEU A 269 29.55 7.15 3.08
C LEU A 269 28.62 6.34 3.98
N LYS A 270 27.92 6.99 4.93
CA LYS A 270 26.91 6.32 5.76
C LYS A 270 25.83 5.68 4.90
N ASN A 271 25.35 6.40 3.89
CA ASN A 271 24.32 5.90 2.98
C ASN A 271 24.77 4.68 2.18
N PHE A 272 26.02 4.71 1.69
CA PHE A 272 26.65 3.60 1.02
C PHE A 272 26.78 2.38 1.94
N MET A 273 27.26 2.55 3.18
CA MET A 273 27.40 1.46 4.15
C MET A 273 26.05 0.80 4.46
N VAL A 274 25.00 1.59 4.69
CA VAL A 274 23.64 1.05 4.90
C VAL A 274 23.13 0.33 3.66
N SER A 275 23.41 0.84 2.46
CA SER A 275 23.04 0.19 1.20
C SER A 275 23.77 -1.14 0.99
N CYS A 276 25.02 -1.27 1.47
CA CYS A 276 25.75 -2.54 1.47
C CYS A 276 25.11 -3.56 2.44
N ILE A 277 24.67 -3.11 3.63
CA ILE A 277 23.92 -3.96 4.56
C ILE A 277 22.60 -4.41 3.92
N GLU A 278 21.86 -3.50 3.28
CA GLU A 278 20.64 -3.83 2.53
C GLU A 278 20.92 -4.87 1.43
N ASN A 279 22.08 -4.79 0.75
CA ASN A 279 22.48 -5.79 -0.24
C ASN A 279 22.69 -7.18 0.37
N LEU A 280 23.39 -7.27 1.51
CA LEU A 280 23.62 -8.54 2.21
C LEU A 280 22.31 -9.15 2.70
N VAL A 281 21.44 -8.33 3.29
CA VAL A 281 20.09 -8.75 3.72
C VAL A 281 19.27 -9.22 2.51
N GLY A 282 19.39 -8.54 1.37
CA GLY A 282 18.75 -8.93 0.12
C GLY A 282 19.23 -10.28 -0.42
N LEU A 283 20.53 -10.59 -0.32
CA LEU A 283 21.08 -11.90 -0.70
C LEU A 283 20.57 -13.02 0.22
N TYR A 284 20.58 -12.77 1.53
CA TYR A 284 20.00 -13.70 2.51
C TYR A 284 18.52 -13.98 2.23
N SER A 285 17.73 -12.92 2.00
CA SER A 285 16.32 -13.04 1.65
C SER A 285 16.14 -13.82 0.34
N TRP A 286 16.91 -13.50 -0.71
CA TRP A 286 16.83 -14.20 -1.99
C TRP A 286 17.09 -15.70 -1.84
N TYR A 287 18.12 -16.10 -1.07
CA TYR A 287 18.46 -17.51 -0.85
C TYR A 287 17.30 -18.29 -0.23
N HIS A 288 16.70 -17.76 0.83
CA HIS A 288 15.58 -18.43 1.49
C HIS A 288 14.32 -18.42 0.63
N GLN A 289 13.98 -17.28 0.03
CA GLN A 289 12.78 -17.17 -0.80
C GLN A 289 12.83 -18.07 -2.03
N LYS A 290 14.02 -18.31 -2.61
CA LYS A 290 14.20 -19.28 -3.69
C LYS A 290 13.78 -20.68 -3.25
N ALA A 291 14.15 -21.13 -2.06
CA ALA A 291 13.75 -22.44 -1.55
C ALA A 291 12.23 -22.55 -1.37
N PHE A 292 11.58 -21.53 -0.78
CA PHE A 292 10.12 -21.46 -0.69
C PHE A 292 9.44 -21.47 -2.07
N TYR A 293 10.04 -20.80 -3.05
CA TYR A 293 9.54 -20.76 -4.42
C TYR A 293 9.59 -22.14 -5.06
N GLU A 294 10.75 -22.80 -5.03
CA GLU A 294 10.96 -24.11 -5.67
C GLU A 294 10.12 -25.21 -5.05
N GLU A 295 9.78 -25.11 -3.76
CA GLU A 295 8.82 -26.00 -3.11
C GLU A 295 7.38 -25.78 -3.63
N ALA A 296 6.96 -24.53 -3.82
CA ALA A 296 5.60 -24.19 -4.24
C ALA A 296 5.38 -24.30 -5.76
N PHE A 297 6.44 -24.10 -6.55
CA PHE A 297 6.42 -23.98 -8.00
C PHE A 297 7.49 -24.89 -8.62
N PRO A 298 7.16 -26.17 -8.89
CA PRO A 298 8.06 -27.13 -9.52
C PRO A 298 8.61 -26.65 -10.88
N GLN A 299 9.90 -26.86 -11.10
CA GLN A 299 10.63 -26.33 -12.27
C GLN A 299 10.20 -26.94 -13.62
N ASP A 300 9.53 -28.09 -13.61
CA ASP A 300 8.95 -28.72 -14.81
C ASP A 300 7.75 -27.96 -15.36
N ARG A 301 7.07 -27.17 -14.51
CA ARG A 301 5.83 -26.47 -14.86
C ARG A 301 5.93 -24.94 -14.77
N TYR A 302 6.84 -24.42 -13.94
CA TYR A 302 6.94 -23.00 -13.66
C TYR A 302 8.31 -22.42 -14.04
N PRO A 303 8.37 -21.13 -14.43
CA PRO A 303 9.65 -20.45 -14.64
C PRO A 303 10.48 -20.44 -13.36
N SER A 304 11.79 -20.20 -13.50
CA SER A 304 12.68 -20.04 -12.34
C SER A 304 12.28 -18.84 -11.47
N TYR A 305 12.70 -18.86 -10.20
CA TYR A 305 12.45 -17.76 -9.26
C TYR A 305 12.96 -16.41 -9.81
N ASP A 306 14.14 -16.39 -10.43
CA ASP A 306 14.67 -15.16 -11.03
C ASP A 306 13.88 -14.70 -12.27
N ALA A 307 13.33 -15.64 -13.04
CA ALA A 307 12.51 -15.31 -14.21
C ALA A 307 11.20 -14.62 -13.79
N VAL A 308 10.48 -15.14 -12.79
CA VAL A 308 9.25 -14.50 -12.31
C VAL A 308 9.53 -13.14 -11.66
N ARG A 309 10.66 -12.98 -10.98
CA ARG A 309 11.08 -11.69 -10.40
C ARG A 309 11.35 -10.64 -11.47
N LYS A 310 11.97 -11.02 -12.58
CA LYS A 310 12.25 -10.12 -13.72
C LYS A 310 11.01 -9.84 -14.58
N ASN A 311 9.94 -10.62 -14.40
CA ASN A 311 8.69 -10.48 -15.14
C ASN A 311 7.62 -9.64 -14.41
N VAL A 312 8.02 -8.87 -13.39
CA VAL A 312 7.13 -7.92 -12.72
C VAL A 312 6.86 -6.73 -13.65
N SER A 313 5.58 -6.49 -13.96
CA SER A 313 5.18 -5.47 -14.94
C SER A 313 5.11 -4.06 -14.35
N LEU A 314 4.79 -3.96 -13.06
CA LEU A 314 4.55 -2.69 -12.38
C LEU A 314 4.82 -2.80 -10.87
N VAL A 315 5.46 -1.78 -10.30
CA VAL A 315 5.63 -1.60 -8.86
C VAL A 315 4.89 -0.34 -8.42
N LEU A 316 3.96 -0.52 -7.48
CA LEU A 316 3.22 0.55 -6.81
C LEU A 316 3.83 0.80 -5.44
N LEU A 317 4.24 2.04 -5.17
CA LEU A 317 4.88 2.44 -3.92
C LEU A 317 3.94 3.33 -3.10
N ASN A 318 3.70 2.99 -1.84
CA ASN A 318 2.96 3.85 -0.91
C ASN A 318 3.85 5.00 -0.40
N THR A 319 4.18 5.91 -1.31
CA THR A 319 4.91 7.15 -1.06
C THR A 319 4.46 8.20 -2.06
N HIS A 320 4.85 9.45 -1.85
CA HIS A 320 4.47 10.56 -2.72
C HIS A 320 5.62 11.58 -2.77
N PHE A 321 5.92 12.10 -3.96
CA PHE A 321 6.98 13.08 -4.20
C PHE A 321 6.88 14.37 -3.35
N SER A 322 5.70 14.71 -2.81
CA SER A 322 5.56 15.87 -1.92
C SER A 322 6.12 15.62 -0.52
N HIS A 323 6.27 14.34 -0.14
CA HIS A 323 6.80 13.91 1.15
C HIS A 323 8.21 13.33 1.03
N ALA A 324 8.48 12.58 -0.04
CA ALA A 324 9.79 12.01 -0.30
C ALA A 324 10.68 12.99 -1.08
N GLY A 325 11.99 12.97 -0.79
CA GLY A 325 12.98 13.66 -1.63
C GLY A 325 13.00 13.12 -3.07
N PRO A 326 13.56 13.87 -4.03
CA PRO A 326 13.57 13.47 -5.44
C PRO A 326 14.30 12.14 -5.65
N ARG A 327 13.69 11.24 -6.43
CA ARG A 327 14.24 9.92 -6.78
C ARG A 327 14.08 9.63 -8.26
N PRO A 328 15.04 8.92 -8.89
CA PRO A 328 14.89 8.48 -10.27
C PRO A 328 13.99 7.24 -10.32
N TYR A 329 12.76 7.40 -10.84
CA TYR A 329 11.85 6.29 -11.09
C TYR A 329 11.76 5.96 -12.58
N LEU A 330 11.79 4.67 -12.89
CA LEU A 330 11.40 4.14 -14.20
C LEU A 330 9.88 4.21 -14.36
N GLN A 331 9.40 4.13 -15.61
CA GLN A 331 7.97 4.29 -15.91
C GLN A 331 7.07 3.20 -15.30
N ASN A 332 7.65 2.05 -14.96
CA ASN A 332 6.99 0.93 -14.29
C ASN A 332 7.13 0.99 -12.75
N VAL A 333 7.52 2.13 -12.20
CA VAL A 333 7.45 2.44 -10.77
C VAL A 333 6.52 3.63 -10.58
N VAL A 334 5.42 3.43 -9.85
CA VAL A 334 4.38 4.45 -9.67
C VAL A 334 4.15 4.70 -8.18
N GLU A 335 4.19 5.97 -7.81
CA GLU A 335 3.83 6.44 -6.48
C GLU A 335 2.30 6.45 -6.32
N VAL A 336 1.82 5.78 -5.28
CA VAL A 336 0.40 5.65 -4.93
C VAL A 336 0.14 6.01 -3.46
N GLY A 337 1.04 6.79 -2.87
CA GLY A 337 0.92 7.24 -1.49
C GLY A 337 -0.37 8.03 -1.26
N GLY A 338 -1.11 7.67 -0.22
CA GLY A 338 -2.33 8.37 0.17
C GLY A 338 -3.62 7.82 -0.44
N LEU A 339 -3.57 6.71 -1.20
CA LEU A 339 -4.79 6.05 -1.72
C LEU A 339 -5.83 5.73 -0.63
N GLN A 340 -5.36 5.46 0.59
CA GLN A 340 -6.20 5.17 1.73
C GLN A 340 -6.86 6.38 2.38
N ILE A 341 -6.43 7.60 2.02
CA ILE A 341 -6.96 8.85 2.58
C ILE A 341 -8.24 9.18 1.80
N LYS A 342 -9.35 9.37 2.51
CA LYS A 342 -10.61 9.75 1.89
C LYS A 342 -10.52 11.19 1.38
N THR A 343 -11.08 11.44 0.20
CA THR A 343 -11.20 12.81 -0.34
C THR A 343 -12.18 13.67 0.45
N LYS A 344 -13.18 13.03 1.06
CA LYS A 344 -14.13 13.65 1.98
C LYS A 344 -14.10 12.86 3.30
N PRO A 345 -13.78 13.50 4.44
CA PRO A 345 -13.84 12.83 5.73
C PRO A 345 -15.29 12.43 6.04
N ASP A 346 -15.44 11.28 6.69
CA ASP A 346 -16.72 10.87 7.25
C ASP A 346 -17.01 11.71 8.51
N PRO A 347 -18.28 11.94 8.87
CA PRO A 347 -18.61 12.57 10.14
C PRO A 347 -18.05 11.78 11.32
N LEU A 348 -17.48 12.47 12.30
CA LEU A 348 -17.00 11.85 13.51
C LEU A 348 -18.16 11.27 14.32
N PRO A 349 -17.95 10.14 15.04
CA PRO A 349 -18.86 9.71 16.09
C PRO A 349 -19.18 10.84 17.05
N GLN A 350 -20.44 10.96 17.47
CA GLN A 350 -20.94 12.11 18.25
C GLN A 350 -20.12 12.37 19.50
N ASP A 351 -19.73 11.32 20.22
CA ASP A 351 -18.93 11.41 21.43
C ASP A 351 -17.51 11.94 21.17
N ILE A 352 -16.91 11.60 20.02
CA ILE A 352 -15.61 12.14 19.61
C ILE A 352 -15.77 13.60 19.17
N GLN A 353 -16.82 13.91 18.42
CA GLN A 353 -17.12 15.27 17.95
C GLN A 353 -17.29 16.22 19.15
N GLU A 354 -18.18 15.90 20.10
CA GLU A 354 -18.43 16.70 21.31
C GLU A 354 -17.17 16.86 22.17
N TRP A 355 -16.34 15.81 22.23
CA TRP A 355 -15.07 15.86 22.95
C TRP A 355 -14.09 16.85 22.31
N LEU A 356 -13.96 16.84 20.99
CA LEU A 356 -13.05 17.73 20.27
C LEU A 356 -13.59 19.16 20.23
N ASP A 357 -14.91 19.35 20.04
CA ASP A 357 -15.54 20.68 19.99
C ASP A 357 -15.45 21.42 21.34
N GLY A 358 -15.52 20.69 22.45
CA GLY A 358 -15.34 21.26 23.79
C GLY A 358 -13.88 21.51 24.19
N ALA A 359 -12.90 21.33 23.30
CA ALA A 359 -11.48 21.47 23.62
C ALA A 359 -11.02 22.95 23.56
N GLU A 360 -11.32 23.73 24.61
CA GLU A 360 -11.00 25.17 24.71
C GLU A 360 -9.53 25.53 24.46
N HIS A 361 -8.62 24.63 24.84
CA HIS A 361 -7.17 24.81 24.69
C HIS A 361 -6.56 24.03 23.52
N GLY A 362 -7.41 23.52 22.63
CA GLY A 362 -7.04 22.64 21.52
C GLY A 362 -7.06 21.16 21.91
N ALA A 363 -6.92 20.30 20.89
CA ALA A 363 -6.95 18.85 21.04
C ALA A 363 -5.63 18.19 20.61
N ILE A 364 -5.33 17.03 21.19
CA ILE A 364 -4.19 16.19 20.85
C ILE A 364 -4.70 14.80 20.51
N TYR A 365 -4.40 14.31 19.31
CA TYR A 365 -4.58 12.91 18.95
C TYR A 365 -3.30 12.12 19.24
N PHE A 366 -3.42 11.04 20.03
CA PHE A 366 -2.29 10.20 20.41
C PHE A 366 -2.51 8.73 20.04
N CYS A 367 -1.59 8.16 19.27
CA CYS A 367 -1.58 6.74 18.95
C CYS A 367 -0.15 6.23 18.72
N LEU A 368 0.12 4.97 19.04
CA LEU A 368 1.40 4.30 18.80
C LEU A 368 1.39 3.37 17.57
N GLY A 369 0.35 3.47 16.74
CA GLY A 369 0.15 2.63 15.56
C GLY A 369 -0.63 1.34 15.85
N SER A 370 -0.52 0.36 14.95
CA SER A 370 -1.27 -0.91 15.02
C SER A 370 -0.53 -2.03 15.77
N ASN A 371 0.79 -2.10 15.62
CA ASN A 371 1.60 -3.23 16.10
C ASN A 371 2.11 -3.01 17.53
N LEU A 372 2.45 -1.75 17.85
CA LEU A 372 2.73 -1.33 19.21
C LEU A 372 1.41 -0.94 19.88
N LYS A 373 0.86 -1.85 20.68
CA LYS A 373 -0.38 -1.59 21.43
C LYS A 373 -0.02 -0.77 22.66
N SER A 374 -0.71 0.35 22.87
CA SER A 374 -0.48 1.26 24.00
C SER A 374 -0.62 0.53 25.34
N LYS A 375 -1.54 -0.44 25.42
CA LYS A 375 -1.75 -1.28 26.62
C LYS A 375 -0.57 -2.18 27.00
N ASP A 376 0.33 -2.45 26.04
CA ASP A 376 1.48 -3.32 26.24
C ASP A 376 2.72 -2.54 26.68
N LEU A 377 2.61 -1.22 26.90
CA LEU A 377 3.66 -0.41 27.49
C LEU A 377 3.96 -0.88 28.93
N PRO A 378 5.25 -0.97 29.32
CA PRO A 378 5.63 -1.22 30.71
C PRO A 378 4.97 -0.23 31.67
N ALA A 379 4.47 -0.72 32.81
CA ALA A 379 3.68 0.07 33.75
C ALA A 379 4.32 1.42 34.14
N ALA A 380 5.64 1.43 34.38
CA ALA A 380 6.37 2.66 34.70
C ALA A 380 6.32 3.69 33.55
N LYS A 381 6.47 3.25 32.29
CA LYS A 381 6.37 4.14 31.12
C LYS A 381 4.94 4.64 30.93
N LEU A 382 3.96 3.74 31.05
CA LEU A 382 2.55 4.09 30.95
C LEU A 382 2.17 5.16 31.97
N GLN A 383 2.58 4.99 33.24
CA GLN A 383 2.29 5.97 34.29
C GLN A 383 2.88 7.34 33.97
N GLU A 384 4.12 7.42 33.50
CA GLU A 384 4.73 8.69 33.10
C GLU A 384 4.04 9.32 31.89
N PHE A 385 3.60 8.52 30.90
CA PHE A 385 2.79 9.01 29.79
C PHE A 385 1.48 9.61 30.27
N VAL A 386 0.71 8.85 31.04
CA VAL A 386 -0.61 9.26 31.56
C VAL A 386 -0.48 10.52 32.42
N LYS A 387 0.50 10.55 33.32
CA LYS A 387 0.79 11.71 34.17
C LYS A 387 1.19 12.94 33.36
N SER A 388 1.96 12.76 32.28
CA SER A 388 2.40 13.86 31.43
C SER A 388 1.23 14.42 30.60
N LEU A 389 0.42 13.54 30.00
CA LEU A 389 -0.79 13.93 29.28
C LEU A 389 -1.80 14.65 30.19
N GLY A 390 -1.91 14.20 31.44
CA GLY A 390 -2.78 14.81 32.45
C GLY A 390 -2.41 16.24 32.87
N LYS A 391 -1.17 16.68 32.61
CA LYS A 391 -0.73 18.05 32.89
C LYS A 391 -1.03 19.03 31.77
N LEU A 392 -1.43 18.53 30.61
CA LEU A 392 -1.73 19.35 29.45
C LEU A 392 -3.09 20.01 29.62
N LYS A 393 -3.20 21.24 29.12
CA LYS A 393 -4.48 21.96 29.10
C LYS A 393 -5.39 21.46 27.98
N GLN A 394 -4.81 20.86 26.95
CA GLN A 394 -5.49 20.27 25.80
C GLN A 394 -6.30 19.04 26.21
N ARG A 395 -7.41 18.81 25.50
CA ARG A 395 -8.08 17.51 25.51
C ARG A 395 -7.29 16.53 24.66
N VAL A 396 -7.06 15.33 25.17
CA VAL A 396 -6.31 14.28 24.49
C VAL A 396 -7.28 13.18 24.08
N LEU A 397 -7.21 12.76 22.82
CA LEU A 397 -7.91 11.60 22.30
C LEU A 397 -6.87 10.51 22.00
N MET A 398 -6.93 9.41 22.76
CA MET A 398 -5.89 8.39 22.79
C MET A 398 -6.41 7.03 22.32
N LYS A 399 -5.69 6.41 21.38
CA LYS A 399 -5.92 5.00 21.01
C LYS A 399 -5.40 4.07 22.11
N TRP A 400 -6.30 3.27 22.67
CA TRP A 400 -6.05 2.39 23.81
C TRP A 400 -6.77 1.05 23.68
N GLU A 401 -6.02 -0.05 23.57
CA GLU A 401 -6.56 -1.37 23.21
C GLU A 401 -7.14 -2.17 24.41
N ALA A 402 -7.47 -1.52 25.52
CA ALA A 402 -8.11 -2.15 26.70
C ALA A 402 -9.32 -1.32 27.16
N ASP A 403 -10.09 -1.84 28.13
CA ASP A 403 -11.34 -1.19 28.57
C ASP A 403 -11.10 0.05 29.43
N THR A 404 -10.06 0.03 30.26
CA THR A 404 -9.70 1.14 31.14
C THR A 404 -8.19 1.40 31.11
N ILE A 405 -7.80 2.65 31.34
CA ILE A 405 -6.41 3.04 31.58
C ILE A 405 -6.25 3.39 33.07
N PRO A 406 -5.24 2.85 33.78
CA PRO A 406 -5.03 3.18 35.18
C PRO A 406 -4.82 4.69 35.37
N ASN A 407 -5.51 5.28 36.34
CA ASN A 407 -5.42 6.71 36.68
C ASN A 407 -5.69 7.64 35.49
N GLN A 408 -6.74 7.36 34.70
CA GLN A 408 -7.12 8.18 33.55
C GLN A 408 -7.35 9.65 33.94
N PRO A 409 -6.60 10.61 33.37
CA PRO A 409 -6.81 12.02 33.61
C PRO A 409 -8.12 12.50 32.98
N ALA A 410 -8.75 13.49 33.61
CA ALA A 410 -10.02 14.05 33.14
C ALA A 410 -9.95 14.68 31.73
N ASN A 411 -8.76 15.10 31.29
CA ASN A 411 -8.54 15.65 29.95
C ASN A 411 -8.18 14.58 28.90
N VAL A 412 -8.25 13.29 29.21
CA VAL A 412 -7.92 12.20 28.27
C VAL A 412 -9.14 11.34 28.00
N MET A 413 -9.58 11.24 26.75
CA MET A 413 -10.55 10.25 26.26
C MET A 413 -9.83 9.10 25.58
N THR A 414 -10.22 7.87 25.88
CA THR A 414 -9.65 6.65 25.28
C THR A 414 -10.68 5.90 24.44
N LYS A 415 -10.22 5.34 23.32
CA LYS A 415 -11.01 4.42 22.47
C LYS A 415 -10.13 3.30 21.94
N LYS A 416 -10.71 2.10 21.79
CA LYS A 416 -10.03 0.93 21.21
C LYS A 416 -9.60 1.13 19.76
N TRP A 417 -10.41 1.87 19.01
CA TRP A 417 -10.13 2.24 17.64
C TRP A 417 -10.66 3.65 17.38
N LEU A 418 -9.92 4.42 16.58
CA LEU A 418 -10.21 5.82 16.28
C LEU A 418 -10.21 6.02 14.76
N PRO A 419 -11.16 6.80 14.19
CA PRO A 419 -11.16 7.15 12.78
C PRO A 419 -10.06 8.20 12.50
N GLN A 420 -8.81 7.72 12.43
CA GLN A 420 -7.62 8.59 12.40
C GLN A 420 -7.63 9.60 11.25
N ASP A 421 -8.03 9.17 10.05
CA ASP A 421 -8.12 10.04 8.87
C ASP A 421 -9.16 11.14 9.04
N ASP A 422 -10.32 10.80 9.61
CA ASP A 422 -11.40 11.76 9.86
C ASP A 422 -11.06 12.73 11.01
N ILE A 423 -10.29 12.29 12.01
CA ILE A 423 -9.83 13.14 13.14
C ILE A 423 -8.75 14.14 12.70
N LEU A 424 -7.91 13.77 11.74
CA LEU A 424 -6.80 14.60 11.27
C LEU A 424 -7.15 15.55 10.12
N ALA A 425 -8.32 15.37 9.51
CA ALA A 425 -8.85 16.22 8.43
C ALA A 425 -9.49 17.49 9.00
#